data_AF-A0A3D1F1U6-F1
#
_entry.id   AF-A0A3D1F1U6-F1
#
_cell.length_a   1.000
_cell.length_b   1.000
_cell.length_c   1.000
_cell.angle_alpha   90.00
_cell.angle_beta   90.00
_cell.angle_gamma   90.00
#
_symmetry.space_group_name_H-M   'P 1'
#
loop_
_entity.id
_entity.type
_entity.pdbx_description
1 polymer ?
#
loop_
_entity_poly.entity_id
_entity_poly.type
_entity_poly.pdbx_seq_one_letter_code
_entity_poly.pdbx_strand_id
1 'polypeptide(L)'
;MRLPILHHNFMSGSTWVVLAVVLLSLTTYGLAKTASTDEGKAQTPATRQQNMRPDDSTSDDDELFDEHPPPMRMGPKNRAGQGGGPGMRRSEPMPELTAEQKENVYAILKEVNPAVYRSIQTWKETEPERFDRALRRVFGMMQNLVHLREHDPQMYELRVSDFRYNTHIRSLAREYRQSPDEALQSRLRQVLAELFEVRQKIRHLELERMKQKITELETQFKQRTENREALIDNDFKRMVEKRGQKRF
;
A
#
# COMPACT_ATOMS: atom_id res chain seq x y z
N MET A 1 30.13 -36.00 32.56
CA MET A 1 29.02 -35.08 32.23
C MET A 1 29.54 -33.65 32.31
N ARG A 2 29.70 -32.96 31.16
CA ARG A 2 30.14 -31.56 31.08
C ARG A 2 28.91 -30.71 30.76
N LEU A 3 28.62 -29.70 31.58
CA LEU A 3 27.52 -28.75 31.37
C LEU A 3 27.94 -27.68 30.33
N PRO A 4 27.02 -27.22 29.46
CA PRO A 4 27.29 -26.16 28.50
C PRO A 4 27.29 -24.78 29.18
N ILE A 5 28.30 -23.98 28.84
CA ILE A 5 28.49 -22.60 29.27
C ILE A 5 27.57 -21.72 28.41
N LEU A 6 26.59 -21.06 29.04
CA LEU A 6 25.74 -20.04 28.41
C LEU A 6 26.53 -18.73 28.27
N HIS A 7 26.84 -18.36 27.03
CA HIS A 7 27.38 -17.04 26.71
C HIS A 7 26.26 -15.99 26.82
N HIS A 8 26.32 -15.17 27.86
CA HIS A 8 25.53 -13.94 27.97
C HIS A 8 26.05 -12.93 26.94
N ASN A 9 25.23 -12.61 25.93
CA ASN A 9 25.47 -11.48 25.03
C ASN A 9 25.34 -10.18 25.83
N PHE A 10 26.49 -9.59 26.16
CA PHE A 10 26.63 -8.31 26.82
C PHE A 10 26.24 -7.20 25.82
N MET A 11 25.06 -6.61 25.97
CA MET A 11 24.65 -5.42 25.20
C MET A 11 25.65 -4.29 25.46
N SER A 12 26.27 -3.78 24.39
CA SER A 12 27.29 -2.75 24.47
C SER A 12 26.71 -1.40 24.90
N GLY A 13 27.45 -0.68 25.76
CA GLY A 13 27.04 0.57 26.41
C GLY A 13 26.74 1.76 25.49
N SER A 14 26.95 1.64 24.18
CA SER A 14 26.61 2.69 23.20
C SER A 14 25.10 2.79 22.91
N THR A 15 24.32 1.74 23.19
CA THR A 15 22.86 1.74 22.96
C THR A 15 22.08 2.55 24.00
N TRP A 16 22.62 2.75 25.21
CA TRP A 16 21.97 3.57 26.24
C TRP A 16 22.07 5.08 25.99
N VAL A 17 23.13 5.55 25.31
CA VAL A 17 23.34 6.99 25.07
C VAL A 17 22.35 7.54 24.04
N VAL A 18 22.00 6.75 23.01
CA VAL A 18 21.02 7.18 21.99
C VAL A 18 19.62 7.31 22.58
N LEU A 19 19.26 6.47 23.56
CA LEU A 19 17.95 6.49 24.21
C LEU A 19 17.79 7.70 25.15
N ALA A 20 18.88 8.16 25.76
CA ALA A 20 18.89 9.37 26.61
C ALA A 20 18.74 10.69 25.81
N VAL A 21 19.27 10.75 24.58
CA VAL A 21 19.18 11.97 23.73
C VAL A 21 17.79 12.14 23.12
N VAL A 22 17.07 11.06 22.83
CA VAL A 22 15.70 11.12 22.26
C VAL A 22 14.67 11.53 23.31
N LEU A 23 14.87 11.19 24.59
CA LEU A 23 13.94 11.61 25.66
C LEU A 23 14.09 13.08 26.07
N LEU A 24 15.22 13.73 25.76
CA LEU A 24 15.45 15.16 26.06
C LEU A 24 14.97 16.12 24.95
N SER A 25 14.68 15.63 23.74
CA SER A 25 14.19 16.49 22.64
C SER A 25 12.67 16.60 22.54
N LEU A 26 11.92 15.84 23.35
CA LEU A 26 10.45 15.83 23.35
C LEU A 26 9.80 16.81 24.35
N THR A 27 10.58 17.55 25.13
CA THR A 27 10.06 18.51 26.13
C THR A 27 10.07 19.99 25.69
N THR A 28 10.60 20.33 24.51
CA THR A 28 10.72 21.73 24.06
C THR A 28 9.75 22.14 22.94
N TYR A 29 8.93 21.24 22.39
CA TYR A 29 8.01 21.54 21.28
C TYR A 29 6.56 21.82 21.68
N GLY A 30 6.30 22.16 22.94
CA GLY A 30 4.95 22.31 23.49
C GLY A 30 4.61 23.68 24.05
N LEU A 31 4.98 24.79 23.41
CA LEU A 31 4.53 26.14 23.84
C LEU A 31 4.77 27.23 22.77
N ALA A 32 4.05 27.17 21.65
CA ALA A 32 3.77 28.36 20.83
C ALA A 32 2.76 28.05 19.71
N LYS A 33 1.47 28.30 19.96
CA LYS A 33 0.62 28.84 18.90
C LYS A 33 -0.41 29.79 19.51
N THR A 34 -0.03 31.05 19.45
CA THR A 34 -0.81 32.22 19.83
C THR A 34 -2.00 32.43 18.91
N ALA A 35 -3.04 32.99 19.52
CA ALA A 35 -4.19 33.59 18.87
C ALA A 35 -3.81 34.51 17.70
N SER A 36 -4.58 34.41 16.61
CA SER A 36 -4.75 35.49 15.65
C SER A 36 -6.24 35.68 15.44
N THR A 37 -6.79 36.58 16.24
CA THR A 37 -8.02 37.32 15.97
C THR A 37 -7.80 38.12 14.69
N ASP A 38 -8.62 37.90 13.66
CA ASP A 38 -8.71 38.81 12.52
C ASP A 38 -10.17 39.22 12.35
N GLU A 39 -10.45 40.44 12.82
CA GLU A 39 -11.70 41.16 12.62
C GLU A 39 -11.62 41.95 11.31
N GLY A 40 -12.61 41.74 10.44
CA GLY A 40 -13.13 42.80 9.59
C GLY A 40 -12.65 42.82 8.15
N LYS A 41 -13.58 42.60 7.22
CA LYS A 41 -14.33 43.72 6.62
C LYS A 41 -15.40 43.21 5.66
N ALA A 42 -16.57 43.77 5.83
CA ALA A 42 -17.69 43.70 4.91
C ALA A 42 -17.33 44.32 3.55
N GLN A 43 -17.75 43.66 2.47
CA GLN A 43 -18.06 44.28 1.18
C GLN A 43 -19.09 43.43 0.43
N THR A 44 -20.36 43.85 0.55
CA THR A 44 -21.37 43.78 -0.52
C THR A 44 -21.05 44.91 -1.52
N PRO A 45 -21.24 44.78 -2.85
CA PRO A 45 -22.54 44.62 -3.54
C PRO A 45 -22.42 43.57 -4.69
N ALA A 46 -23.38 43.18 -5.51
CA ALA A 46 -24.62 43.77 -5.97
C ALA A 46 -25.56 42.64 -6.47
N THR A 47 -26.83 42.85 -6.17
CA THR A 47 -28.05 42.31 -6.76
C THR A 47 -27.91 41.77 -8.19
N ARG A 48 -27.99 40.44 -8.35
CA ARG A 48 -28.44 39.78 -9.58
C ARG A 48 -29.84 39.23 -9.36
N GLN A 49 -30.81 40.13 -9.50
CA GLN A 49 -32.23 39.79 -9.48
C GLN A 49 -32.62 39.03 -10.75
N GLN A 50 -33.51 38.06 -10.55
CA GLN A 50 -34.52 37.55 -11.47
C GLN A 50 -34.07 36.58 -12.58
N ASN A 51 -34.14 35.29 -12.24
CA ASN A 51 -35.04 34.34 -12.91
C ASN A 51 -35.13 33.04 -12.10
N MET A 52 -35.92 33.05 -11.02
CA MET A 52 -36.39 31.83 -10.36
C MET A 52 -37.82 31.55 -10.82
N ARG A 53 -38.00 30.35 -11.38
CA ARG A 53 -39.30 29.69 -11.55
C ARG A 53 -39.80 29.24 -10.17
N PRO A 54 -41.11 29.30 -9.89
CA PRO A 54 -41.66 28.78 -8.65
C PRO A 54 -41.90 27.26 -8.75
N ASP A 55 -41.85 26.61 -7.59
CA ASP A 55 -42.18 25.21 -7.28
C ASP A 55 -41.23 24.11 -7.78
N ASP A 56 -40.24 23.79 -6.95
CA ASP A 56 -40.08 22.40 -6.48
C ASP A 56 -39.47 22.42 -5.06
N SER A 57 -40.34 22.29 -4.05
CA SER A 57 -39.96 22.22 -2.65
C SER A 57 -39.55 20.80 -2.28
N THR A 58 -38.28 20.45 -2.51
CA THR A 58 -37.63 19.36 -1.78
C THR A 58 -36.58 19.98 -0.86
N SER A 59 -36.89 19.93 0.42
CA SER A 59 -36.04 20.26 1.55
C SER A 59 -34.84 19.31 1.61
N ASP A 60 -33.67 19.80 1.21
CA ASP A 60 -32.36 19.16 1.39
C ASP A 60 -31.42 20.15 2.10
N ASP A 61 -31.66 20.36 3.40
CA ASP A 61 -30.77 21.10 4.32
C ASP A 61 -30.00 20.10 5.20
N ASP A 62 -29.29 19.14 4.58
CA ASP A 62 -28.40 18.18 5.25
C ASP A 62 -27.10 17.95 4.45
N GLU A 63 -26.56 18.99 3.80
CA GLU A 63 -25.24 18.94 3.17
C GLU A 63 -24.15 19.53 4.10
N LEU A 64 -23.81 18.77 5.15
CA LEU A 64 -22.61 19.03 5.94
C LEU A 64 -21.69 17.80 5.90
N PHE A 65 -20.66 17.87 5.05
CA PHE A 65 -19.55 16.93 4.95
C PHE A 65 -19.87 15.49 4.47
N ASP A 66 -20.28 15.36 3.20
CA ASP A 66 -19.86 14.20 2.41
C ASP A 66 -18.84 14.67 1.36
N GLU A 67 -17.55 14.63 1.72
CA GLU A 67 -16.44 14.58 0.75
C GLU A 67 -16.44 13.23 0.02
N HIS A 68 -17.59 12.85 -0.54
CA HIS A 68 -17.60 11.88 -1.61
C HIS A 68 -16.83 12.51 -2.78
N PRO A 69 -15.79 11.84 -3.32
CA PRO A 69 -15.18 12.30 -4.54
C PRO A 69 -16.31 12.49 -5.55
N PRO A 70 -16.33 13.61 -6.31
CA PRO A 70 -17.42 13.91 -7.23
C PRO A 70 -17.68 12.65 -8.05
N PRO A 71 -18.93 12.17 -8.15
CA PRO A 71 -19.23 10.98 -8.90
C PRO A 71 -18.61 11.17 -10.26
N MET A 72 -17.62 10.33 -10.61
CA MET A 72 -16.94 10.44 -11.89
C MET A 72 -18.02 10.60 -12.93
N ARG A 73 -18.04 11.78 -13.56
CA ARG A 73 -19.02 12.19 -14.55
C ARG A 73 -19.07 11.07 -15.59
N MET A 74 -20.04 10.17 -15.44
CA MET A 74 -20.34 9.13 -16.41
C MET A 74 -20.75 9.91 -17.64
N GLY A 75 -19.78 10.15 -18.52
CA GLY A 75 -20.02 10.76 -19.82
C GLY A 75 -21.18 10.02 -20.50
N PRO A 76 -21.98 10.73 -21.31
CA PRO A 76 -23.19 10.18 -21.90
C PRO A 76 -22.87 8.83 -22.56
N LYS A 77 -23.59 7.79 -22.11
CA LYS A 77 -23.48 6.41 -22.59
C LYS A 77 -24.03 6.30 -24.02
N ASN A 78 -23.41 7.00 -24.97
CA ASN A 78 -23.55 6.76 -26.39
C ASN A 78 -22.38 5.87 -26.82
N ARG A 79 -22.37 4.61 -26.36
CA ARG A 79 -21.50 3.56 -26.91
C ARG A 79 -22.36 2.52 -27.60
N ALA A 80 -23.18 2.99 -28.55
CA ALA A 80 -23.84 2.18 -29.57
C ALA A 80 -22.86 1.81 -30.71
N GLY A 81 -21.63 1.47 -30.35
CA GLY A 81 -20.54 1.23 -31.29
C GLY A 81 -19.65 0.10 -30.78
N GLN A 82 -19.71 -1.02 -31.51
CA GLN A 82 -18.67 -2.04 -31.64
C GLN A 82 -18.17 -2.73 -30.35
N GLY A 83 -18.52 -4.01 -30.22
CA GLY A 83 -17.56 -5.00 -29.74
C GLY A 83 -17.61 -5.39 -28.28
N GLY A 84 -18.80 -5.68 -27.74
CA GLY A 84 -18.91 -6.77 -26.75
C GLY A 84 -18.58 -8.07 -27.48
N GLY A 85 -17.29 -8.31 -27.74
CA GLY A 85 -16.83 -9.46 -28.53
C GLY A 85 -17.32 -10.78 -27.92
N PRO A 86 -17.80 -11.74 -28.72
CA PRO A 86 -18.17 -13.07 -28.27
C PRO A 86 -16.90 -13.82 -27.87
N GLY A 87 -16.48 -13.58 -26.64
CA GLY A 87 -15.16 -13.95 -26.19
C GLY A 87 -14.94 -13.46 -24.78
N MET A 88 -15.84 -13.84 -23.86
CA MET A 88 -15.32 -14.27 -22.56
C MET A 88 -14.32 -15.37 -22.89
N ARG A 89 -13.05 -14.98 -23.10
CA ARG A 89 -11.92 -15.90 -23.10
C ARG A 89 -12.19 -16.73 -21.87
N ARG A 90 -12.58 -18.01 -22.06
CA ARG A 90 -12.60 -18.99 -20.97
C ARG A 90 -11.25 -18.77 -20.33
N SER A 91 -11.22 -18.14 -19.15
CA SER A 91 -9.96 -17.78 -18.50
C SER A 91 -9.16 -19.04 -18.52
N GLU A 92 -8.06 -19.04 -19.28
CA GLU A 92 -7.24 -20.24 -19.39
C GLU A 92 -7.02 -20.74 -17.96
N PRO A 93 -7.23 -22.05 -17.72
CA PRO A 93 -7.12 -22.59 -16.38
C PRO A 93 -5.76 -22.14 -15.84
N MET A 94 -5.78 -21.38 -14.74
CA MET A 94 -4.55 -20.82 -14.19
C MET A 94 -3.55 -21.97 -13.97
N PRO A 95 -2.26 -21.78 -14.31
CA PRO A 95 -1.26 -22.82 -14.13
C PRO A 95 -1.29 -23.36 -12.70
N GLU A 96 -1.03 -24.65 -12.57
CA GLU A 96 -0.97 -25.29 -11.25
C GLU A 96 0.27 -24.83 -10.50
N LEU A 97 0.13 -24.62 -9.18
CA LEU A 97 1.26 -24.26 -8.34
C LEU A 97 2.18 -25.47 -8.15
N THR A 98 3.49 -25.26 -8.25
CA THR A 98 4.49 -26.30 -7.95
C THR A 98 4.48 -26.64 -6.46
N ALA A 99 5.01 -27.81 -6.08
CA ALA A 99 5.07 -28.24 -4.68
C ALA A 99 5.84 -27.23 -3.80
N GLU A 100 6.98 -26.76 -4.29
CA GLU A 100 7.82 -25.73 -3.63
C GLU A 100 7.06 -24.41 -3.44
N GLN A 101 6.32 -23.96 -4.47
CA GLN A 101 5.48 -22.77 -4.38
C GLN A 101 4.40 -22.91 -3.31
N LYS A 102 3.75 -24.08 -3.22
CA LYS A 102 2.74 -24.36 -2.20
C LYS A 102 3.37 -24.33 -0.80
N GLU A 103 4.56 -24.91 -0.63
CA GLU A 103 5.29 -24.94 0.65
C GLU A 103 5.70 -23.55 1.13
N ASN A 104 6.24 -22.70 0.25
CA ASN A 104 6.62 -21.33 0.58
C ASN A 104 5.41 -20.49 1.02
N VAL A 105 4.29 -20.61 0.31
CA VAL A 105 3.04 -19.96 0.71
C VAL A 105 2.55 -20.47 2.07
N TYR A 106 2.70 -21.77 2.31
CA TYR A 106 2.35 -22.40 3.59
C TYR A 106 3.14 -21.81 4.77
N ALA A 107 4.46 -21.67 4.61
CA ALA A 107 5.34 -21.14 5.64
C ALA A 107 4.96 -19.70 6.01
N ILE A 108 4.71 -18.85 5.00
CA ILE A 108 4.30 -17.45 5.24
C ILE A 108 2.91 -17.37 5.85
N LEU A 109 1.94 -18.16 5.38
CA LEU A 109 0.59 -18.15 5.97
C LEU A 109 0.62 -18.54 7.45
N LYS A 110 1.47 -19.50 7.83
CA LYS A 110 1.64 -19.91 9.24
C LYS A 110 2.13 -18.75 10.12
N GLU A 111 3.05 -17.95 9.60
CA GLU A 111 3.63 -16.79 10.29
C GLU A 111 2.66 -15.59 10.33
N VAL A 112 2.03 -15.29 9.19
CA VAL A 112 1.25 -14.07 8.99
C VAL A 112 -0.18 -14.22 9.53
N ASN A 113 -0.82 -15.36 9.30
CA ASN A 113 -2.21 -15.61 9.68
C ASN A 113 -2.46 -17.09 10.05
N PRO A 114 -2.16 -17.46 11.32
CA PRO A 114 -2.29 -18.83 11.79
C PRO A 114 -3.74 -19.34 11.79
N ALA A 115 -4.75 -18.45 11.80
CA ALA A 115 -6.14 -18.86 11.69
C ALA A 115 -6.47 -19.40 10.29
N VAL A 116 -6.08 -18.67 9.24
CA VAL A 116 -6.26 -19.12 7.85
C VAL A 116 -5.41 -20.35 7.55
N TYR A 117 -4.18 -20.40 8.08
CA TYR A 117 -3.34 -21.59 7.99
C TYR A 117 -4.05 -22.86 8.51
N ARG A 118 -4.65 -22.79 9.70
CA ARG A 118 -5.41 -23.92 10.27
C ARG A 118 -6.57 -24.34 9.38
N SER A 119 -7.35 -23.40 8.85
CA SER A 119 -8.45 -23.73 7.92
C SER A 119 -7.97 -24.40 6.64
N ILE A 120 -6.87 -23.91 6.06
CA ILE A 120 -6.28 -24.48 4.85
C ILE A 120 -5.73 -25.88 5.13
N GLN A 121 -5.13 -26.11 6.31
CA GLN A 121 -4.67 -27.44 6.71
C GLN A 121 -5.82 -28.45 6.79
N THR A 122 -6.97 -28.07 7.36
CA THR A 122 -8.16 -28.94 7.35
C THR A 122 -8.61 -29.28 5.93
N TRP A 123 -8.67 -28.29 5.02
CA TRP A 123 -9.09 -28.53 3.63
C TRP A 123 -8.10 -29.39 2.84
N LYS A 124 -6.82 -29.39 3.20
CA LYS A 124 -5.83 -30.26 2.55
C LYS A 124 -6.21 -31.74 2.68
N GLU A 125 -6.81 -32.13 3.80
CA GLU A 125 -7.22 -33.51 4.09
C GLU A 125 -8.66 -33.78 3.62
N THR A 126 -9.58 -32.84 3.83
CA THR A 126 -11.01 -33.08 3.59
C THR A 126 -11.49 -32.68 2.19
N GLU A 127 -10.90 -31.64 1.58
CA GLU A 127 -11.40 -30.98 0.36
C GLU A 127 -10.21 -30.48 -0.52
N PRO A 128 -9.41 -31.36 -1.13
CA PRO A 128 -8.15 -31.00 -1.79
C PRO A 128 -8.33 -30.01 -2.96
N GLU A 129 -9.45 -30.05 -3.67
CA GLU A 129 -9.72 -29.06 -4.71
C GLU A 129 -9.99 -27.66 -4.14
N ARG A 130 -10.71 -27.59 -3.01
CA ARG A 130 -10.98 -26.31 -2.34
C ARG A 130 -9.69 -25.73 -1.79
N PHE A 131 -8.85 -26.59 -1.23
CA PHE A 131 -7.49 -26.26 -0.82
C PHE A 131 -6.68 -25.63 -1.96
N ASP A 132 -6.60 -26.29 -3.12
CA ASP A 132 -5.82 -25.77 -4.25
C ASP A 132 -6.39 -24.45 -4.78
N ARG A 133 -7.72 -24.31 -4.85
CA ARG A 133 -8.37 -23.04 -5.22
C ARG A 133 -8.07 -21.93 -4.20
N ALA A 134 -8.08 -22.24 -2.91
CA ALA A 134 -7.77 -21.28 -1.86
C ALA A 134 -6.31 -20.81 -1.94
N LEU A 135 -5.37 -21.75 -2.12
CA LEU A 135 -3.95 -21.43 -2.29
C LEU A 135 -3.71 -20.56 -3.53
N ARG A 136 -4.28 -20.90 -4.68
CA ARG A 136 -4.12 -20.09 -5.92
C ARG A 136 -4.59 -18.64 -5.73
N ARG A 137 -5.66 -18.41 -4.96
CA ARG A 137 -6.16 -17.05 -4.68
C ARG A 137 -5.22 -16.23 -3.82
N VAL A 138 -4.54 -16.86 -2.87
CA VAL A 138 -3.61 -16.16 -1.96
C VAL A 138 -2.18 -16.16 -2.50
N PHE A 139 -1.84 -17.03 -3.46
CA PHE A 139 -0.49 -17.22 -3.97
C PHE A 139 0.16 -15.91 -4.44
N GLY A 140 -0.50 -15.16 -5.33
CA GLY A 140 0.07 -13.90 -5.84
C GLY A 140 0.35 -12.87 -4.73
N MET A 141 -0.51 -12.83 -3.71
CA MET A 141 -0.31 -11.96 -2.55
C MET A 141 0.86 -12.43 -1.68
N MET A 142 0.96 -13.74 -1.42
CA MET A 142 2.01 -14.31 -0.58
C MET A 142 3.38 -14.28 -1.27
N GLN A 143 3.45 -14.49 -2.59
CA GLN A 143 4.68 -14.36 -3.37
C GLN A 143 5.24 -12.94 -3.29
N ASN A 144 4.39 -11.92 -3.33
CA ASN A 144 4.81 -10.54 -3.11
C ASN A 144 5.41 -10.35 -1.70
N LEU A 145 4.85 -11.00 -0.67
CA LEU A 145 5.42 -10.95 0.68
C LEU A 145 6.77 -11.69 0.78
N VAL A 146 6.95 -12.83 0.08
CA VAL A 146 8.28 -13.50 -0.02
C VAL A 146 9.31 -12.52 -0.56
N HIS A 147 9.00 -11.90 -1.71
CA HIS A 147 9.91 -10.99 -2.38
C HIS A 147 10.27 -9.79 -1.49
N LEU A 148 9.28 -9.21 -0.82
CA LEU A 148 9.50 -8.12 0.14
C LEU A 148 10.36 -8.57 1.32
N ARG A 149 10.15 -9.76 1.87
CA ARG A 149 10.97 -10.26 3.00
C ARG A 149 12.46 -10.27 2.68
N GLU A 150 12.82 -10.60 1.43
CA GLU A 150 14.21 -10.70 0.98
C GLU A 150 14.81 -9.35 0.61
N HIS A 151 14.07 -8.52 -0.14
CA HIS A 151 14.60 -7.30 -0.77
C HIS A 151 14.28 -6.04 0.04
N ASP A 152 13.28 -6.13 0.92
CA ASP A 152 12.68 -4.99 1.60
C ASP A 152 11.98 -5.38 2.92
N PRO A 153 12.76 -5.73 3.96
CA PRO A 153 12.22 -6.17 5.24
C PRO A 153 11.31 -5.13 5.90
N GLN A 154 11.58 -3.84 5.71
CA GLN A 154 10.77 -2.77 6.31
C GLN A 154 9.36 -2.73 5.71
N MET A 155 9.23 -2.82 4.38
CA MET A 155 7.91 -2.87 3.74
C MET A 155 7.20 -4.20 4.04
N TYR A 156 7.95 -5.30 4.15
CA TYR A 156 7.39 -6.60 4.55
C TYR A 156 6.61 -6.50 5.87
N GLU A 157 7.23 -5.97 6.93
CA GLU A 157 6.59 -5.85 8.25
C GLU A 157 5.31 -5.00 8.21
N LEU A 158 5.34 -3.90 7.44
CA LEU A 158 4.17 -3.04 7.26
C LEU A 158 3.03 -3.76 6.51
N ARG A 159 3.36 -4.52 5.45
CA ARG A 159 2.37 -5.28 4.66
C ARG A 159 1.79 -6.46 5.43
N VAL A 160 2.60 -7.14 6.26
CA VAL A 160 2.14 -8.16 7.19
C VAL A 160 1.15 -7.57 8.20
N SER A 161 1.47 -6.40 8.74
CA SER A 161 0.58 -5.69 9.67
C SER A 161 -0.74 -5.29 9.00
N ASP A 162 -0.69 -4.69 7.80
CA ASP A 162 -1.90 -4.36 7.01
C ASP A 162 -2.76 -5.61 6.79
N PHE A 163 -2.17 -6.74 6.42
CA PHE A 163 -2.91 -7.99 6.22
C PHE A 163 -3.58 -8.52 7.50
N ARG A 164 -2.86 -8.49 8.63
CA ARG A 164 -3.39 -8.90 9.94
C ARG A 164 -4.58 -8.05 10.35
N TYR A 165 -4.45 -6.73 10.22
CA TYR A 165 -5.55 -5.81 10.53
C TYR A 165 -6.76 -6.01 9.63
N ASN A 166 -6.57 -6.18 8.32
CA ASN A 166 -7.69 -6.48 7.41
C ASN A 166 -8.41 -7.78 7.77
N THR A 167 -7.68 -8.80 8.19
CA THR A 167 -8.28 -10.07 8.65
C THR A 167 -9.10 -9.84 9.92
N HIS A 168 -8.56 -9.12 10.89
CA HIS A 168 -9.22 -8.83 12.16
C HIS A 168 -10.50 -8.00 11.95
N ILE A 169 -10.44 -6.95 11.13
CA ILE A 169 -11.59 -6.12 10.75
C ILE A 169 -12.70 -6.96 10.14
N ARG A 170 -12.39 -7.92 9.25
CA ARG A 170 -13.40 -8.80 8.64
C ARG A 170 -14.06 -9.73 9.66
N SER A 171 -13.35 -10.16 10.69
CA SER A 171 -13.94 -10.94 11.80
C SER A 171 -14.88 -10.08 12.61
N LEU A 172 -14.38 -8.95 13.14
CA LEU A 172 -15.16 -8.02 13.96
C LEU A 172 -16.40 -7.49 13.23
N ALA A 173 -16.28 -7.14 11.95
CA ALA A 173 -17.42 -6.68 11.15
C ALA A 173 -18.43 -7.80 10.84
N ARG A 174 -18.03 -9.07 10.89
CA ARG A 174 -18.97 -10.20 10.80
C ARG A 174 -19.71 -10.37 12.13
N GLU A 175 -18.99 -10.39 13.23
CA GLU A 175 -19.54 -10.50 14.59
C GLU A 175 -20.53 -9.36 14.87
N TYR A 176 -20.15 -8.12 14.58
CA TYR A 176 -21.01 -6.94 14.75
C TYR A 176 -22.30 -7.01 13.93
N ARG A 177 -22.26 -7.56 12.70
CA ARG A 177 -23.48 -7.74 11.88
C ARG A 177 -24.41 -8.82 12.42
N GLN A 178 -23.88 -9.81 13.13
CA GLN A 178 -24.67 -10.89 13.74
C GLN A 178 -25.27 -10.46 15.08
N SER A 179 -24.52 -9.68 15.85
CA SER A 179 -24.92 -9.18 17.16
C SER A 179 -24.35 -7.77 17.35
N PRO A 180 -25.09 -6.72 16.97
CA PRO A 180 -24.64 -5.34 17.17
C PRO A 180 -24.43 -5.06 18.66
N ASP A 181 -23.25 -4.54 18.98
CA ASP A 181 -22.82 -4.23 20.35
C ASP A 181 -21.85 -3.04 20.32
N GLU A 182 -21.98 -2.12 21.27
CA GLU A 182 -21.17 -0.91 21.38
C GLU A 182 -19.68 -1.24 21.61
N ALA A 183 -19.39 -2.31 22.37
CA ALA A 183 -18.01 -2.71 22.59
C ALA A 183 -17.37 -3.26 21.30
N LEU A 184 -18.10 -4.04 20.49
CA LEU A 184 -17.66 -4.46 19.16
C LEU A 184 -17.45 -3.28 18.21
N GLN A 185 -18.36 -2.30 18.21
CA GLN A 185 -18.24 -1.08 17.41
C GLN A 185 -16.97 -0.28 17.76
N SER A 186 -16.72 -0.08 19.06
CA SER A 186 -15.53 0.62 19.55
C SER A 186 -14.24 -0.09 19.15
N ARG A 187 -14.18 -1.42 19.34
CA ARG A 187 -13.04 -2.24 18.89
C ARG A 187 -12.81 -2.15 17.39
N LEU A 188 -13.88 -2.25 16.59
CA LEU A 188 -13.79 -2.14 15.14
C LEU A 188 -13.24 -0.77 14.71
N ARG A 189 -13.69 0.32 15.33
CA ARG A 189 -13.15 1.67 15.09
C ARG A 189 -11.68 1.78 15.44
N GLN A 190 -11.27 1.22 16.58
CA GLN A 190 -9.86 1.22 16.98
C GLN A 190 -8.98 0.49 15.94
N VAL A 191 -9.37 -0.73 15.53
CA VAL A 191 -8.58 -1.50 14.55
C VAL A 191 -8.55 -0.81 13.18
N LEU A 192 -9.62 -0.11 12.79
CA LEU A 192 -9.63 0.72 11.58
C LEU A 192 -8.65 1.90 11.65
N ALA A 193 -8.54 2.56 12.81
CA ALA A 193 -7.56 3.62 13.03
C ALA A 193 -6.12 3.07 12.94
N GLU A 194 -5.84 1.91 13.56
CA GLU A 194 -4.54 1.26 13.46
C GLU A 194 -4.18 0.86 12.01
N LEU A 195 -5.15 0.35 11.25
CA LEU A 195 -4.98 0.06 9.82
C LEU A 195 -4.67 1.33 9.02
N PHE A 196 -5.35 2.44 9.30
CA PHE A 196 -5.11 3.72 8.64
C PHE A 196 -3.65 4.17 8.87
N GLU A 197 -3.17 4.12 10.11
CA GLU A 197 -1.78 4.46 10.45
C GLU A 197 -0.75 3.58 9.72
N VAL A 198 -0.98 2.26 9.66
CA VAL A 198 -0.09 1.36 8.90
C VAL A 198 -0.06 1.73 7.42
N ARG A 199 -1.23 2.04 6.82
CA ARG A 199 -1.31 2.44 5.41
C ARG A 199 -0.64 3.78 5.15
N GLN A 200 -0.73 4.72 6.08
CA GLN A 200 0.01 5.98 5.99
C GLN A 200 1.52 5.74 6.02
N LYS A 201 2.01 4.85 6.91
CA LYS A 201 3.42 4.47 6.95
C LYS A 201 3.90 3.82 5.65
N ILE A 202 3.09 2.93 5.05
CA ILE A 202 3.38 2.33 3.74
C ILE A 202 3.54 3.42 2.68
N ARG A 203 2.57 4.34 2.56
CA ARG A 203 2.60 5.43 1.58
C ARG A 203 3.79 6.35 1.79
N HIS A 204 4.11 6.68 3.04
CA HIS A 204 5.25 7.51 3.38
C HIS A 204 6.57 6.84 2.95
N LEU A 205 6.74 5.55 3.24
CA LEU A 205 7.92 4.79 2.83
C LEU A 205 8.05 4.68 1.30
N GLU A 206 6.93 4.45 0.59
CA GLU A 206 6.89 4.46 -0.88
C GLU A 206 7.31 5.84 -1.43
N LEU A 207 6.80 6.92 -0.86
CA LEU A 207 7.11 8.29 -1.25
C LEU A 207 8.60 8.62 -1.05
N GLU A 208 9.20 8.22 0.07
CA GLU A 208 10.63 8.43 0.32
C GLU A 208 11.51 7.69 -0.70
N ARG A 209 11.12 6.48 -1.10
CA ARG A 209 11.84 5.73 -2.15
C ARG A 209 11.69 6.34 -3.53
N MET A 210 10.48 6.81 -3.87
CA MET A 210 10.26 7.51 -5.13
C MET A 210 11.14 8.77 -5.21
N LYS A 211 11.25 9.53 -4.11
CA LYS A 211 12.17 10.68 -4.04
C LYS A 211 13.63 10.26 -4.29
N GLN A 212 14.10 9.21 -3.60
CA GLN A 212 15.45 8.69 -3.82
C GLN A 212 15.68 8.28 -5.28
N LYS A 213 14.71 7.61 -5.90
CA LYS A 213 14.80 7.19 -7.30
C LYS A 213 14.83 8.37 -8.26
N ILE A 214 14.05 9.42 -7.99
CA ILE A 214 14.08 10.67 -8.76
C ILE A 214 15.46 11.30 -8.68
N THR A 215 16.04 11.45 -7.49
CA THR A 215 17.39 12.00 -7.31
C THR A 215 18.46 11.17 -8.04
N GLU A 216 18.36 9.84 -8.00
CA GLU A 216 19.26 8.95 -8.74
C GLU A 216 19.17 9.18 -10.25
N LEU A 217 17.96 9.25 -10.80
CA LEU A 217 17.71 9.48 -12.22
C LEU A 217 18.16 10.87 -12.67
N GLU A 218 17.93 11.90 -11.85
CA GLU A 218 18.44 13.26 -12.09
C GLU A 218 19.97 13.29 -12.17
N THR A 219 20.62 12.56 -11.26
CA THR A 219 22.09 12.43 -11.26
C THR A 219 22.59 11.73 -12.52
N GLN A 220 21.97 10.60 -12.91
CA GLN A 220 22.30 9.88 -14.14
C GLN A 220 22.07 10.76 -15.37
N PHE A 221 20.98 11.51 -15.41
CA PHE A 221 20.66 12.42 -16.51
C PHE A 221 21.71 13.53 -16.64
N LYS A 222 22.10 14.15 -15.52
CA LYS A 222 23.17 15.16 -15.49
C LYS A 222 24.49 14.58 -15.98
N GLN A 223 24.91 13.42 -15.47
CA GLN A 223 26.14 12.76 -15.91
C GLN A 223 26.12 12.43 -17.41
N ARG A 224 25.00 11.95 -17.95
CA ARG A 224 24.89 11.68 -19.40
C ARG A 224 24.91 12.95 -20.23
N THR A 225 24.35 14.04 -19.70
CA THR A 225 24.37 15.34 -20.36
C THR A 225 25.79 15.90 -20.40
N GLU A 226 26.54 15.82 -19.29
CA GLU A 226 27.93 16.24 -19.21
C GLU A 226 28.85 15.38 -20.10
N ASN A 227 28.59 14.08 -20.20
CA ASN A 227 29.35 13.15 -21.04
C ASN A 227 28.82 13.01 -22.47
N ARG A 228 27.91 13.89 -22.91
CA ARG A 228 27.19 13.73 -24.19
C ARG A 228 28.13 13.58 -25.37
N GLU A 229 29.09 14.49 -25.54
CA GLU A 229 30.01 14.48 -26.70
C GLU A 229 30.88 13.22 -26.71
N ALA A 230 31.44 12.83 -25.56
CA ALA A 230 32.23 11.61 -25.44
C ALA A 230 31.42 10.34 -25.78
N LEU A 231 30.14 10.29 -25.39
CA LEU A 231 29.25 9.19 -25.76
C LEU A 231 28.99 9.15 -27.28
N ILE A 232 28.77 10.32 -27.90
CA ILE A 232 28.58 10.46 -29.35
C ILE A 232 29.84 9.99 -30.10
N ASP A 233 31.02 10.44 -29.69
CA ASP A 233 32.29 10.06 -30.33
C ASP A 233 32.56 8.55 -30.23
N ASN A 234 32.30 7.96 -29.07
CA ASN A 234 32.45 6.51 -28.86
C ASN A 234 31.48 5.71 -29.75
N ASP A 235 30.21 6.13 -29.81
CA ASP A 235 29.22 5.47 -30.67
C ASP A 235 29.56 5.64 -32.16
N PHE A 236 30.02 6.82 -32.57
CA PHE A 236 30.48 7.10 -33.93
C PHE A 236 31.65 6.19 -34.29
N LYS A 237 32.69 6.13 -33.46
CA LYS A 237 33.86 5.27 -33.65
C LYS A 237 33.46 3.80 -33.78
N ARG A 238 32.58 3.30 -32.89
CA ARG A 238 32.07 1.92 -32.95
C ARG A 238 31.34 1.61 -34.26
N MET A 239 30.58 2.57 -34.81
CA MET A 239 29.87 2.37 -36.08
C MET A 239 30.80 2.38 -37.30
N VAL A 240 31.83 3.23 -37.29
CA VAL A 240 32.81 3.30 -38.38
C VAL A 240 33.71 2.06 -38.39
N GLU A 241 34.23 1.64 -37.23
CA GLU A 241 35.16 0.51 -37.11
C GLU A 241 34.50 -0.84 -37.43
N LYS A 242 33.26 -1.08 -37.00
CA LYS A 242 32.52 -2.33 -37.32
C LYS A 242 32.32 -2.55 -38.82
N ARG A 243 32.30 -1.49 -39.63
CA ARG A 243 32.17 -1.59 -41.10
C ARG A 243 33.43 -2.12 -41.77
N GLY A 244 34.60 -2.01 -41.12
CA GLY A 244 35.88 -2.52 -41.62
C GLY A 244 36.11 -4.00 -41.34
N GLN A 245 35.49 -4.55 -40.28
CA GLN A 245 35.47 -6.00 -39.99
C GLN A 245 34.37 -6.70 -40.80
N LYS A 246 34.44 -6.63 -42.13
CA LYS A 246 33.75 -7.65 -42.94
C LYS A 246 34.42 -8.99 -42.62
N ARG A 247 33.61 -9.94 -42.15
CA ARG A 247 33.98 -11.35 -41.96
C ARG A 247 34.58 -11.87 -43.27
N PHE A 248 35.90 -11.97 -43.32
CA PHE A 248 36.60 -12.79 -44.31
C PHE A 248 36.62 -14.23 -43.82
#